data_AF-A0A1F4QEE5-F1
#
_entry.id   AF-A0A1F4QEE5-F1
#
_cell.length_a   1.000
_cell.length_b   1.000
_cell.length_c   1.000
_cell.angle_alpha   90.00
_cell.angle_beta   90.00
_cell.angle_gamma   90.00
#
_symmetry.space_group_name_H-M   'P 1'
#
loop_
_entity.id
_entity.type
_entity.pdbx_description
1 polymer ?
#
loop_
_entity_poly.entity_id
_entity_poly.type
_entity_poly.pdbx_seq_one_letter_code
_entity_poly.pdbx_strand_id
1 'polypeptide(L)'
;MVIAVSLLVPSVGAGAAFPTDNVTIEIWWHEYGPFTAYVKQLIEAYKQVRPNVTINPTIASSTDMNQKLTVALAAGTGPEIMDADASYYVA
;
A
#
# COMPACT_ATOMS: atom_id res chain seq x y z
N MET A 1 -3.23 -55.85 17.97
CA MET A 1 -4.28 -54.99 17.37
C MET A 1 -4.44 -53.78 18.30
N VAL A 2 -3.87 -52.64 17.92
CA VAL A 2 -4.07 -51.34 18.59
C VAL A 2 -4.38 -50.35 17.48
N ILE A 3 -5.58 -49.79 17.53
CA ILE A 3 -6.09 -48.85 16.52
C ILE A 3 -5.40 -47.51 16.77
N ALA A 4 -4.59 -47.06 15.81
CA ALA A 4 -4.07 -45.71 15.80
C ALA A 4 -5.21 -44.75 15.44
N VAL A 5 -5.68 -43.97 16.41
CA VAL A 5 -6.59 -42.86 16.17
C VAL A 5 -5.77 -41.74 15.53
N SER A 6 -5.81 -41.65 14.20
CA SER A 6 -5.26 -40.52 13.46
C SER A 6 -6.02 -39.26 13.87
N LEU A 7 -5.37 -38.41 14.67
CA LEU A 7 -5.84 -37.05 14.90
C LEU A 7 -5.86 -36.32 13.55
N LEU A 8 -7.08 -36.06 13.08
CA LEU A 8 -7.34 -35.12 11.99
C LEU A 8 -6.92 -33.73 12.51
N VAL A 9 -5.73 -33.27 12.14
CA VAL A 9 -5.34 -31.87 12.36
C VAL A 9 -6.13 -31.05 11.34
N PRO A 10 -7.10 -30.21 11.74
CA PRO A 10 -7.72 -29.31 10.80
C PRO A 10 -6.63 -28.33 10.36
N SER A 11 -6.20 -28.43 9.10
CA SER A 11 -5.40 -27.39 8.46
C SER A 11 -6.29 -26.17 8.29
N VAL A 12 -6.48 -25.41 9.38
CA VAL A 12 -6.93 -24.02 9.31
C VAL A 12 -5.85 -23.36 8.47
N GLY A 13 -6.17 -23.08 7.20
CA GLY A 13 -5.20 -22.57 6.25
C GLY A 13 -4.49 -21.40 6.88
N ALA A 14 -3.20 -21.58 7.18
CA ALA A 14 -2.37 -20.49 7.65
C ALA A 14 -2.39 -19.45 6.52
N GLY A 15 -3.21 -18.41 6.69
CA GLY A 15 -3.21 -17.28 5.78
C GLY A 15 -1.77 -16.82 5.61
N ALA A 16 -1.41 -16.41 4.39
CA ALA A 16 -0.06 -15.97 4.09
C ALA A 16 0.43 -15.02 5.21
N ALA A 17 1.50 -15.42 5.90
CA ALA A 17 2.05 -14.61 6.97
C ALA A 17 2.43 -13.25 6.39
N PHE A 18 2.06 -12.17 7.08
CA PHE A 18 2.43 -10.84 6.63
C PHE A 18 3.96 -10.71 6.66
N PRO A 19 4.60 -10.16 5.60
CA PRO A 19 6.05 -10.01 5.57
C PRO A 19 6.57 -9.25 6.78
N THR A 20 7.63 -9.76 7.40
CA THR A 20 8.26 -9.14 8.58
C THR A 20 9.42 -8.23 8.21
N ASP A 21 9.86 -8.26 6.95
CA ASP A 21 10.92 -7.41 6.45
C ASP A 21 10.53 -5.94 6.52
N ASN A 22 11.54 -5.08 6.65
CA ASN A 22 11.32 -3.64 6.58
C ASN A 22 10.98 -3.26 5.13
N VAL A 23 9.80 -2.67 4.94
CA VAL A 23 9.30 -2.26 3.63
C VAL A 23 9.07 -0.75 3.64
N THR A 24 9.48 -0.08 2.58
CA THR A 24 9.11 1.32 2.32
C THR A 24 8.10 1.35 1.20
N ILE A 25 7.00 2.08 1.40
CA ILE A 25 5.93 2.27 0.41
C ILE A 25 5.85 3.76 0.10
N GLU A 26 6.05 4.11 -1.16
CA GLU A 26 5.81 5.43 -1.72
C GLU A 26 4.32 5.56 -2.08
N ILE A 27 3.66 6.60 -1.56
CA ILE A 27 2.25 6.88 -1.87
C ILE A 27 2.11 8.30 -2.39
N TRP A 28 1.52 8.45 -3.59
CA TRP A 28 1.34 9.77 -4.21
C TRP A 28 -0.14 10.14 -4.28
N TRP A 29 -0.47 11.38 -3.95
CA TRP A 29 -1.81 11.93 -4.16
C TRP A 29 -1.80 13.43 -4.42
N HIS A 30 -2.87 13.91 -5.05
CA HIS A 30 -3.03 15.33 -5.31
C HIS A 30 -3.50 16.08 -4.07
N GLU A 31 -3.07 17.33 -3.91
CA GLU A 31 -3.37 18.13 -2.72
C GLU A 31 -4.86 18.44 -2.62
N TYR A 32 -5.52 17.78 -1.66
CA TYR A 32 -6.86 18.10 -1.22
C TYR A 32 -6.94 17.98 0.31
N GLY A 33 -7.34 19.05 0.98
CA GLY A 33 -7.23 19.18 2.45
C GLY A 33 -7.90 18.05 3.24
N PRO A 34 -9.20 17.76 3.03
CA PRO A 34 -9.90 16.69 3.73
C PRO A 34 -9.27 15.31 3.50
N PHE A 35 -8.91 14.99 2.25
CA PHE A 35 -8.28 13.71 1.93
C PHE A 35 -6.88 13.60 2.53
N THR A 36 -6.08 14.65 2.46
CA THR A 36 -4.73 14.68 3.03
C THR A 36 -4.75 14.49 4.54
N ALA A 37 -5.68 15.12 5.25
CA ALA A 37 -5.84 14.92 6.69
C ALA A 37 -6.20 13.46 7.02
N TYR A 38 -7.13 12.88 6.26
CA TYR A 38 -7.54 11.49 6.41
C TYR A 38 -6.39 10.51 6.15
N VAL A 39 -5.68 10.65 5.03
CA VAL A 39 -4.58 9.75 4.66
C VAL A 39 -3.45 9.81 5.69
N LYS A 40 -3.12 11.00 6.20
CA LYS A 40 -2.12 11.13 7.28
C LYS A 40 -2.53 10.38 8.55
N GLN A 41 -3.79 10.46 8.96
CA GLN A 41 -4.30 9.70 10.11
C GLN A 41 -4.25 8.19 9.85
N LEU A 42 -4.62 7.75 8.63
CA LEU A 42 -4.56 6.35 8.24
C LEU A 42 -3.12 5.80 8.26
N ILE A 43 -2.15 6.60 7.80
CA ILE A 43 -0.73 6.24 7.84
C ILE A 43 -0.27 6.04 9.28
N GLU A 44 -0.62 6.94 10.20
CA GLU A 44 -0.24 6.80 11.61
C GLU A 44 -0.91 5.58 12.26
N ALA A 45 -2.18 5.30 11.96
CA ALA A 45 -2.84 4.08 12.42
C ALA A 45 -2.19 2.82 11.85
N TYR A 46 -1.79 2.83 10.58
CA TYR A 46 -1.16 1.69 9.93
C TYR A 46 0.21 1.37 10.54
N LYS A 47 1.01 2.39 10.87
CA LYS A 47 2.30 2.22 11.56
C LYS A 47 2.17 1.48 12.90
N GLN A 48 1.07 1.70 13.64
CA GLN A 48 0.82 0.99 14.91
C GLN A 48 0.56 -0.50 14.70
N VAL A 49 -0.06 -0.87 13.57
CA VAL A 49 -0.40 -2.25 13.23
C VAL A 49 0.74 -2.96 12.48
N ARG A 50 1.56 -2.19 11.75
CA ARG A 50 2.67 -2.66 10.91
C ARG A 50 3.90 -1.77 11.10
N PRO A 51 4.65 -1.94 12.21
CA PRO A 51 5.82 -1.12 12.49
C PRO A 51 6.99 -1.39 11.52
N ASN A 52 6.97 -2.52 10.80
CA ASN A 52 7.93 -2.85 9.77
C ASN A 52 7.68 -2.12 8.44
N VAL A 53 6.59 -1.34 8.33
CA VAL A 53 6.28 -0.58 7.10
C VAL A 53 6.50 0.90 7.32
N THR A 54 7.34 1.49 6.48
CA THR A 54 7.53 2.94 6.35
C THR A 54 6.70 3.45 5.18
N ILE A 55 5.90 4.49 5.38
CA ILE A 55 5.12 5.12 4.31
C ILE A 55 5.71 6.50 4.02
N ASN A 56 6.09 6.72 2.76
CA ASN A 56 6.65 7.96 2.25
C ASN A 56 5.63 8.64 1.33
N PRO A 57 4.92 9.65 1.83
CA PRO A 57 3.92 10.34 1.03
C PRO A 57 4.54 11.45 0.16
N THR A 58 4.13 11.53 -1.11
CA THR A 58 4.32 12.72 -1.95
C THR A 58 2.97 13.37 -2.23
N ILE A 59 2.89 14.66 -1.88
CA ILE A 59 1.69 15.48 -2.06
C ILE A 59 2.06 16.62 -3.00
N ALA A 60 1.31 16.79 -4.08
CA ALA A 60 1.53 17.87 -5.04
C ALA A 60 0.19 18.35 -5.62
N SER A 61 0.16 19.50 -6.30
CA SER A 61 -1.04 19.91 -7.03
C SER A 61 -1.41 18.87 -8.10
N SER A 62 -2.66 18.81 -8.55
CA SER A 62 -3.07 17.88 -9.62
C SER A 62 -2.24 18.07 -10.90
N THR A 63 -1.92 19.32 -11.25
CA THR A 63 -1.08 19.64 -12.41
C THR A 63 0.33 19.08 -12.27
N ASP A 64 0.97 19.32 -11.12
CA ASP A 64 2.34 18.86 -10.85
C ASP A 64 2.39 17.33 -10.75
N MET A 65 1.35 16.72 -10.16
CA MET A 65 1.24 15.28 -10.01
C MET A 65 1.17 14.57 -11.37
N ASN A 66 0.41 15.13 -12.32
CA ASN A 66 0.32 14.58 -13.68
C ASN A 66 1.65 14.65 -14.42
N GLN A 67 2.39 15.76 -14.28
CA GLN A 67 3.73 15.89 -14.86
C GLN A 67 4.70 14.89 -14.23
N LYS A 68 4.68 14.78 -12.90
CA LYS A 68 5.53 13.84 -12.14
C LYS A 68 5.25 12.39 -12.54
N LEU A 69 3.99 12.00 -12.64
CA LEU A 69 3.58 10.65 -13.05
C LEU A 69 4.07 10.33 -14.47
N THR A 70 3.90 11.26 -15.41
CA THR A 70 4.34 11.07 -16.80
C THR A 70 5.84 10.78 -16.89
N VAL A 71 6.66 11.56 -16.16
CA VAL A 71 8.12 11.37 -16.11
C VAL A 71 8.47 10.06 -15.41
N ALA A 72 7.79 9.74 -14.30
CA ALA A 72 8.05 8.54 -13.53
C ALA A 72 7.77 7.27 -14.36
N LEU A 73 6.61 7.21 -15.00
CA LEU A 73 6.22 6.10 -15.88
C LEU A 73 7.22 5.89 -17.02
N ALA A 74 7.64 6.98 -17.69
CA ALA A 74 8.64 6.90 -18.76
C ALA A 74 10.00 6.37 -18.28
N ALA A 75 10.37 6.67 -17.03
CA ALA A 75 11.60 6.19 -16.40
C ALA A 75 11.47 4.79 -15.77
N GLY A 76 10.29 4.17 -15.79
CA GLY A 76 10.03 2.91 -15.07
C GLY A 76 10.13 3.05 -13.55
N THR A 77 9.90 4.26 -13.05
CA THR A 77 9.85 4.62 -11.63
C THR A 77 8.43 5.04 -11.26
N GLY A 78 8.13 5.17 -9.97
CA GLY A 78 6.81 5.61 -9.53
C GLY A 78 6.50 5.17 -8.12
N PRO A 79 5.36 5.60 -7.58
CA PRO A 79 4.89 5.10 -6.30
C PRO A 79 4.36 3.68 -6.45
N GLU A 80 4.35 2.93 -5.35
CA GLU A 80 3.61 1.67 -5.29
C GLU A 80 2.09 1.93 -5.25
N ILE A 81 1.65 3.06 -4.71
CA ILE A 81 0.22 3.42 -4.58
C ILE A 81 0.01 4.87 -5.03
N MET A 82 -1.02 5.09 -5.85
CA MET A 82 -1.40 6.43 -6.27
C MET A 82 -2.90 6.65 -6.18
N ASP A 83 -3.30 7.80 -5.63
CA ASP A 83 -4.63 8.37 -5.84
C ASP A 83 -4.66 9.06 -7.20
N ALA A 84 -5.40 8.46 -8.14
CA ALA A 84 -5.53 8.96 -9.49
C ALA A 84 -6.96 8.78 -9.99
N ASP A 85 -7.48 9.79 -10.68
CA ASP A 85 -8.73 9.66 -11.41
C ASP A 85 -8.56 8.76 -12.64
N ALA A 86 -9.58 7.96 -12.95
CA ALA A 86 -9.55 7.04 -14.08
C ALA A 86 -9.34 7.76 -15.43
N SER A 87 -9.78 9.02 -15.55
CA SER A 87 -9.57 9.85 -16.75
C SER A 87 -8.11 10.05 -17.13
N TYR A 88 -7.16 9.86 -16.20
CA TYR A 88 -5.73 9.98 -16.51
C TYR A 88 -5.17 8.80 -17.29
N TYR A 89 -5.90 7.69 -17.40
CA TYR A 89 -5.44 6.46 -18.06
C TYR A 89 -6.26 6.08 -19.30
N VAL A 90 -7.40 6.73 -19.52
CA VAL A 90 -8.23 6.51 -20.70
C VAL A 90 -8.01 7.66 -21.70
N ALA A 91 -7.31 7.35 -22.78
CA ALA A 91 -7.22 8.20 -23.97
C ALA A 91 -8.39 7.91 -24.91
#